data_AF-A0A3T1D6F7-F1
#
_entry.id   AF-A0A3T1D6F7-F1
#
_cell.length_a   1.000
_cell.length_b   1.000
_cell.length_c   1.000
_cell.angle_alpha   90.00
_cell.angle_beta   90.00
_cell.angle_gamma   90.00
#
_symmetry.space_group_name_H-M   'P 1'
#
loop_
_entity.id
_entity.type
_entity.pdbx_description
1 polymer ?
#
loop_
_entity_poly.entity_id
_entity_poly.type
_entity_poly.pdbx_seq_one_letter_code
_entity_poly.pdbx_strand_id
1 'polypeptide(L)' 'MLSVATEIVPEISMMSANINIMPDLAQQFQIESVPCLLIKSKDGTSSKQYRFPSVTELVERLRIERDR' A
#
# COMPACT_ATOMS: atom_id res chain seq x y z
N MET A 1 -12.44 2.37 2.79
CA MET A 1 -11.76 3.11 1.71
C MET A 1 -10.86 2.18 0.90
N LEU A 2 -9.80 1.60 1.48
CA LEU A 2 -8.89 0.70 0.75
C LEU A 2 -9.60 -0.49 0.11
N SER A 3 -10.49 -1.17 0.83
CA SER A 3 -11.28 -2.28 0.29
C SER A 3 -12.09 -1.86 -0.95
N VAL A 4 -12.68 -0.66 -0.95
CA VAL A 4 -13.42 -0.15 -2.11
C VAL A 4 -12.48 0.10 -3.29
N ALA A 5 -11.31 0.70 -3.05
CA ALA A 5 -10.32 0.94 -4.08
C ALA A 5 -9.78 -0.37 -4.69
N THR A 6 -9.60 -1.41 -3.88
CA THR A 6 -9.11 -2.73 -4.35
C THR A 6 -10.17 -3.52 -5.10
N GLU A 7 -11.46 -3.39 -4.76
CA GLU A 7 -12.55 -3.96 -5.57
C GLU A 7 -12.62 -3.32 -6.97
N ILE A 8 -12.19 -2.06 -7.11
CA ILE A 8 -12.14 -1.34 -8.40
C ILE A 8 -10.92 -1.75 -9.24
N VAL A 9 -9.85 -2.24 -8.60
CA VAL A 9 -8.61 -2.69 -9.26
C VAL A 9 -8.28 -4.12 -8.80
N PRO A 10 -9.07 -5.12 -9.22
CA PRO A 10 -9.06 -6.47 -8.65
C PRO A 10 -7.76 -7.26 -8.96
N GLU A 11 -6.91 -6.75 -9.85
CA GLU A 11 -5.62 -7.36 -10.17
C GLU A 11 -4.58 -7.15 -9.06
N ILE A 12 -4.87 -6.28 -8.08
CA ILE A 12 -3.97 -5.98 -6.98
C ILE A 12 -4.39 -6.75 -5.73
N SER A 13 -3.45 -7.51 -5.17
CA SER A 13 -3.63 -8.16 -3.88
C SER A 13 -3.41 -7.17 -2.73
N MET A 14 -4.34 -7.14 -1.77
CA MET A 14 -4.24 -6.33 -0.56
C MET A 14 -4.02 -7.22 0.67
N MET A 15 -3.06 -6.84 1.51
CA MET A 15 -2.76 -7.51 2.78
C MET A 15 -2.68 -6.47 3.89
N SER A 16 -2.90 -6.90 5.13
CA SER A 16 -2.72 -6.07 6.31
C SER A 16 -1.78 -6.77 7.29
N ALA A 17 -0.91 -6.00 7.93
CA ALA A 17 0.03 -6.49 8.94
C ALA A 17 0.01 -5.55 10.14
N ASN A 18 0.03 -6.12 11.34
CA ASN A 18 0.21 -5.35 12.57
C ASN A 18 1.71 -5.28 12.88
N ILE A 19 2.32 -4.13 12.63
CA ILE A 19 3.76 -3.94 12.80
C ILE A 19 4.21 -4.03 14.26
N ASN A 20 3.32 -3.83 15.23
CA ASN A 20 3.65 -3.94 16.66
C ASN A 20 3.98 -5.39 17.07
N ILE A 21 3.52 -6.37 16.29
CA ILE A 21 3.84 -7.79 16.48
C ILE A 21 4.76 -8.35 15.38
N MET A 22 5.16 -7.51 14.42
CA MET A 22 6.05 -7.86 13.30
C MET A 22 7.17 -6.81 13.16
N PRO A 23 8.05 -6.67 14.16
CA PRO A 23 9.09 -5.63 14.19
C PRO A 23 10.08 -5.75 13.02
N ASP A 24 10.34 -6.97 12.54
CA ASP A 24 11.23 -7.21 11.39
C ASP A 24 10.69 -6.54 10.12
N LEU A 25 9.37 -6.54 9.90
CA LEU A 25 8.76 -5.84 8.76
C LEU A 25 8.88 -4.32 8.91
N ALA A 26 8.68 -3.80 10.13
CA ALA A 26 8.83 -2.37 10.40
C ALA A 26 10.27 -1.91 10.11
N GLN A 27 11.27 -2.71 10.52
CA GLN A 27 12.68 -2.42 10.26
C GLN A 27 13.04 -2.58 8.78
N GLN A 28 12.63 -3.69 8.15
CA GLN A 28 12.93 -4.00 6.75
C GLN A 28 12.42 -2.90 5.81
N PHE A 29 11.21 -2.41 6.03
CA PHE A 29 10.61 -1.37 5.19
C PHE A 29 10.81 0.05 5.76
N GLN A 30 11.52 0.18 6.88
CA GLN A 30 11.76 1.44 7.59
C GLN A 30 10.45 2.22 7.79
N ILE A 31 9.44 1.57 8.39
CA ILE A 31 8.14 2.19 8.66
C ILE A 31 8.29 3.15 9.84
N GLU A 32 8.08 4.44 9.60
CA GLU A 32 8.31 5.50 10.60
C GLU A 32 7.03 5.89 11.36
N SER A 33 5.86 5.61 10.77
CA SER A 33 4.57 5.99 11.33
C SER A 33 3.44 5.07 10.83
N VAL A 34 2.33 5.06 11.57
CA VAL A 34 1.09 4.35 11.20
C VAL A 34 -0.10 5.32 11.17
N PRO A 35 -1.09 5.09 10.30
CA PRO A 35 -1.17 4.01 9.30
C PRO A 35 -0.21 4.23 8.12
N CYS A 36 0.34 3.13 7.57
CA CYS A 36 1.21 3.15 6.40
C CYS A 36 0.65 2.21 5.33
N LEU A 37 0.48 2.72 4.12
CA LEU A 37 0.22 1.93 2.93
C LEU A 37 1.55 1.70 2.21
N LEU A 38 1.93 0.43 2.05
CA LEU A 38 3.09 0.03 1.26
C LEU A 38 2.61 -0.58 -0.05
N ILE A 39 3.06 -0.02 -1.18
CA ILE A 39 2.70 -0.50 -2.51
C ILE A 39 3.97 -1.03 -3.16
N LYS A 40 3.91 -2.27 -3.67
CA LYS A 40 5.02 -2.91 -4.38
C LYS A 40 4.66 -3.04 -5.85
N SER A 41 5.40 -2.37 -6.71
CA SER A 41 5.21 -2.36 -8.17
C SER A 41 5.81 -3.63 -8.79
N LYS A 42 5.52 -3.89 -10.07
CA LYS A 42 6.00 -5.12 -10.74
C LYS A 42 7.52 -5.11 -10.95
N ASP A 43 8.10 -3.93 -11.11
CA ASP A 43 9.55 -3.72 -11.19
C ASP A 43 10.30 -3.99 -9.87
N GLY A 44 9.57 -4.29 -8.79
CA GLY A 44 10.13 -4.60 -7.47
C GLY A 44 10.34 -3.37 -6.58
N THR A 45 10.03 -2.17 -7.06
CA THR A 45 10.07 -0.95 -6.25
C THR A 45 8.97 -0.97 -5.20
N SER A 46 9.28 -0.51 -3.99
CA SER A 46 8.29 -0.30 -2.93
C SER A 46 8.13 1.20 -2.67
N SER A 47 6.89 1.69 -2.64
CA SER A 47 6.55 3.04 -2.20
C SER A 47 5.78 3.01 -0.88
N LYS A 48 5.98 4.04 -0.05
CA LYS A 48 5.30 4.21 1.25
C LYS A 48 4.43 5.45 1.22
N GLN A 49 3.22 5.32 1.74
CA GLN A 49 2.26 6.40 1.83
C GLN A 49 1.63 6.42 3.22
N TYR A 50 1.82 7.53 3.92
CA TYR A 50 1.29 7.72 5.28
C TYR A 50 -0.01 8.54 5.31
N ARG A 51 -0.31 9.28 4.23
CA ARG A 51 -1.57 10.00 4.07
C ARG A 51 -2.51 9.17 3.22
N PHE A 52 -3.71 8.90 3.71
CA PHE A 52 -4.75 8.18 2.99
C PHE A 52 -5.70 9.20 2.34
N PRO A 53 -5.62 9.41 1.01
CA PRO A 53 -6.44 10.38 0.30
C PRO A 53 -7.85 9.82 0.04
N SER A 54 -8.60 10.50 -0.81
CA SER A 54 -9.90 10.01 -1.29
C SER A 54 -9.78 8.63 -1.98
N VAL A 55 -10.91 7.90 -2.07
CA VAL A 55 -10.96 6.60 -2.78
C VAL A 55 -10.53 6.77 -4.24
N THR A 56 -10.96 7.85 -4.90
CA THR A 56 -10.61 8.15 -6.29
C THR A 56 -9.10 8.30 -6.48
N GLU A 57 -8.44 9.08 -5.63
CA GLU A 57 -6.98 9.24 -5.69
C GLU A 57 -6.25 7.94 -5.40
N LEU A 58 -6.75 7.12 -4.46
CA LEU A 58 -6.22 5.79 -4.18
C LEU A 58 -6.30 4.87 -5.41
N VAL A 59 -7.44 4.84 -6.11
CA VAL A 59 -7.61 4.02 -7.33
C VAL A 59 -6.62 4.43 -8.43
N GLU A 60 -6.47 5.73 -8.67
CA GLU A 60 -5.53 6.22 -9.70
C GLU A 60 -4.08 5.89 -9.34
N ARG A 61 -3.70 6.02 -8.06
CA ARG A 61 -2.38 5.60 -7.59
C ARG A 61 -2.14 4.10 -7.77
N LEU A 62 -3.12 3.27 -7.41
CA LEU A 62 -3.03 1.83 -7.56
C LEU A 62 -2.87 1.42 -9.03
N ARG A 63 -3.56 2.08 -9.96
CA ARG A 63 -3.40 1.86 -11.41
C ARG A 63 -1.99 2.19 -11.90
N ILE A 64 -1.46 3.35 -11.49
CA ILE A 64 -0.11 3.78 -11.85
C ILE A 64 0.94 2.75 -11.37
N GLU A 65 0.86 2.32 -10.12
CA GLU A 65 1.83 1.37 -9.56
C GLU A 65 1.68 -0.06 -10.11
N ARG A 66 0.49 -0.44 -10.56
CA ARG A 66 0.24 -1.75 -11.22
C ARG A 66 0.88 -1.83 -12.61
N ASP A 67 0.88 -0.70 -13.31
CA ASP A 67 1.33 -0.60 -14.71
C ASP A 67 2.82 -0.24 -14.81
N ARG A 68 3.44 0.10 -13.68
CA ARG A 68 4.88 0.31 -13.51
C ARG A 68 5.63 -1.00 -13.25
#